data_AF-A0A815WNZ1-F1
#
_entry.id   AF-A0A815WNZ1-F1
#
_cell.length_a   1.000
_cell.length_b   1.000
_cell.length_c   1.000
_cell.angle_alpha   90.00
_cell.angle_beta   90.00
_cell.angle_gamma   90.00
#
_symmetry.space_group_name_H-M   'P 1'
#
loop_
_entity.id
_entity.type
_entity.pdbx_description
1 polymer ?
#
loop_
_entity_poly.entity_id
_entity_poly.type
_entity_poly.pdbx_seq_one_letter_code
_entity_poly.pdbx_strand_id
1 'polypeptide(L)'
;MDIWGGENLELSFRIWMCGGTLVISPCSHVGHIFRKRSPYKWSDEVNVVRKNSVRLAEVWLDEYKKYYYQRINNNLGNYGDITSRKLLREKLQCKSFK
;
A
#
# COMPACT_ATOMS: atom_id res chain seq x y z
N MET A 1 -1.57 -2.69 -8.71
CA MET A 1 -0.23 -2.49 -8.14
C MET A 1 0.73 -3.07 -9.15
N ASP A 2 1.89 -2.46 -9.27
CA ASP A 2 2.85 -2.86 -10.28
C ASP A 2 4.09 -3.43 -9.58
N ILE A 3 4.54 -4.62 -9.99
CA ILE A 3 5.79 -5.30 -9.62
C ILE A 3 6.04 -5.45 -8.11
N TRP A 4 6.44 -4.39 -7.40
CA TRP A 4 6.92 -4.47 -6.02
C TRP A 4 6.68 -3.17 -5.23
N GLY A 5 6.35 -3.33 -3.95
CA GLY A 5 6.29 -2.27 -2.95
C GLY A 5 4.87 -1.80 -2.67
N GLY A 6 4.52 -1.75 -1.38
CA GLY A 6 3.25 -1.23 -0.87
C GLY A 6 2.13 -2.26 -0.76
N GLU A 7 2.27 -3.44 -1.35
CA GLU A 7 1.26 -4.51 -1.32
C GLU A 7 1.01 -5.06 0.09
N ASN A 8 2.08 -5.18 0.88
CA ASN A 8 2.00 -5.59 2.27
C ASN A 8 1.18 -4.61 3.11
N LEU A 9 1.35 -3.30 2.87
CA LEU A 9 0.60 -2.26 3.58
C LEU A 9 -0.86 -2.19 3.09
N GLU A 10 -1.13 -2.35 1.79
CA GLU A 10 -2.50 -2.34 1.25
C GLU A 10 -3.31 -3.48 1.84
N LEU A 11 -2.74 -4.68 1.86
CA LEU A 11 -3.37 -5.83 2.47
C LEU A 11 -3.59 -5.61 3.96
N SER A 12 -2.61 -5.02 4.66
CA SER A 12 -2.70 -4.77 6.09
C SER A 12 -3.82 -3.80 6.45
N PHE A 13 -3.89 -2.66 5.75
CA PHE A 13 -4.94 -1.67 5.96
C PHE A 13 -6.31 -2.21 5.60
N ARG A 14 -6.41 -2.94 4.48
CA ARG A 14 -7.65 -3.61 4.09
C ARG A 14 -8.16 -4.56 5.17
N ILE A 15 -7.30 -5.43 5.71
CA ILE A 15 -7.72 -6.39 6.73
C ILE A 15 -8.20 -5.66 7.98
N TRP A 16 -7.41 -4.73 8.52
CA TRP A 16 -7.77 -4.02 9.75
C TRP A 16 -9.02 -3.14 9.61
N MET A 17 -9.08 -2.34 8.54
CA MET A 17 -10.16 -1.37 8.35
C MET A 17 -11.48 -2.06 7.97
N CYS A 18 -11.43 -3.23 7.34
CA CYS A 18 -12.63 -3.96 6.90
C CYS A 18 -13.05 -5.09 7.87
N GLY A 19 -12.64 -5.02 9.14
CA GLY A 19 -13.16 -5.89 10.21
C GLY A 19 -12.38 -7.19 10.47
N GLY A 20 -11.26 -7.39 9.79
CA GLY A 20 -10.35 -8.51 10.06
C GLY A 20 -9.28 -8.18 11.11
N THR A 21 -8.35 -9.10 11.31
CA THR A 21 -7.21 -8.95 12.22
C THR A 21 -5.96 -9.55 11.59
N LEU A 22 -4.82 -8.91 11.83
CA LEU A 22 -3.50 -9.44 11.48
C LEU A 22 -2.78 -9.89 12.75
N VAL A 23 -2.24 -11.10 12.73
CA VAL A 23 -1.53 -11.70 13.86
C VAL A 23 -0.20 -12.27 13.43
N ILE A 24 0.76 -12.27 14.35
CA ILE A 24 2.01 -13.02 14.22
C ILE A 24 1.89 -14.21 15.17
N SER A 25 1.91 -15.44 14.63
CA SER A 25 1.84 -16.66 15.44
C SER A 25 3.24 -17.09 15.88
N PRO A 26 3.58 -17.03 17.18
CA PRO A 26 4.93 -17.35 17.65
C PRO A 26 5.26 -18.84 17.54
N CYS A 27 4.27 -19.72 17.32
CA CYS A 27 4.50 -21.15 17.14
C CYS A 27 4.79 -21.55 15.68
N SER A 28 4.51 -20.66 14.72
CA SER A 28 4.66 -20.94 13.29
C SER A 28 5.92 -20.26 12.73
N HIS A 29 6.88 -21.05 12.24
CA HIS A 29 8.19 -20.56 11.86
C HIS A 29 8.48 -20.79 10.37
N VAL A 30 8.91 -19.73 9.67
CA VAL A 30 9.41 -19.79 8.29
C VAL A 30 10.65 -18.90 8.21
N GLY A 31 11.77 -19.46 7.76
CA GLY A 31 13.02 -18.70 7.57
C GLY A 31 13.00 -17.88 6.28
N HIS A 32 13.41 -16.62 6.34
CA HIS A 32 13.57 -15.75 5.17
C HIS A 32 14.96 -15.09 5.17
N ILE A 33 15.71 -15.25 4.07
CA ILE A 33 17.01 -14.59 3.90
C ILE A 33 16.77 -13.17 3.40
N PHE A 34 16.94 -12.19 4.28
CA PHE A 34 16.81 -10.78 3.92
C PHE A 34 17.93 -10.33 2.99
N ARG A 35 17.55 -9.69 1.89
CA ARG A 35 18.48 -9.10 0.91
C ARG A 35 18.68 -7.62 1.20
N LYS A 36 19.90 -7.11 1.01
CA LYS A 36 20.20 -5.68 1.15
C LYS A 36 19.67 -4.82 -0.01
N ARG A 37 19.43 -5.41 -1.19
CA ARG A 37 18.97 -4.72 -2.40
C ARG A 37 17.91 -5.54 -3.13
N SER A 38 17.02 -4.84 -3.83
CA SER A 38 16.00 -5.50 -4.67
C SER A 38 16.68 -6.26 -5.81
N PRO A 39 16.27 -7.50 -6.09
CA PRO A 39 16.79 -8.27 -7.22
C PRO A 39 16.14 -7.88 -8.55
N TYR A 40 15.01 -7.16 -8.51
CA TYR A 40 14.31 -6.75 -9.73
C TYR A 40 15.06 -5.61 -10.40
N LYS A 41 15.14 -5.67 -11.73
CA LYS A 41 15.57 -4.56 -12.57
C LYS A 41 14.31 -4.02 -13.26
N TRP A 42 13.99 -2.75 -13.05
CA TRP A 42 12.92 -2.06 -13.76
C TRP A 42 13.48 -0.75 -14.32
N SER A 43 12.84 -0.21 -15.36
CA SER A 43 13.31 1.03 -15.96
C SER A 43 13.28 2.18 -14.94
N ASP A 44 14.33 2.98 -14.91
CA ASP A 44 14.42 4.16 -14.04
C ASP A 44 13.33 5.20 -14.33
N GLU A 45 12.65 5.08 -15.47
CA GLU A 45 11.60 5.99 -15.93
C GLU A 45 10.34 5.96 -15.07
N VAL A 46 10.03 4.84 -14.39
CA VAL A 46 8.84 4.72 -13.55
C VAL A 46 9.25 4.34 -12.14
N ASN A 47 9.07 5.26 -11.19
CA ASN A 47 9.18 4.94 -9.77
C ASN A 47 7.95 4.13 -9.31
N VAL A 48 8.02 2.82 -9.55
CA VAL A 48 6.96 1.84 -9.26
C VAL A 48 6.54 1.86 -7.79
N VAL A 49 7.51 1.96 -6.88
CA VAL A 49 7.26 1.99 -5.43
C VAL A 49 6.45 3.23 -5.04
N ARG A 50 6.80 4.40 -5.59
CA ARG A 50 6.05 5.64 -5.38
C ARG A 50 4.64 5.52 -5.92
N LYS A 51 4.48 5.02 -7.16
CA LYS A 51 3.17 4.80 -7.78
C LYS A 51 2.27 3.94 -6.88
N ASN A 52 2.75 2.78 -6.42
CA ASN A 52 1.98 1.90 -5.55
C ASN A 52 1.65 2.55 -4.21
N SER A 53 2.59 3.29 -3.63
CA SER A 53 2.40 3.99 -2.35
C SER A 53 1.38 5.12 -2.46
N VAL A 54 1.37 5.87 -3.58
CA VAL A 54 0.32 6.88 -3.85
C VAL A 54 -1.05 6.23 -4.01
N ARG A 55 -1.15 5.12 -4.76
CA ARG A 55 -2.42 4.37 -4.91
C ARG A 55 -2.96 3.91 -3.55
N LEU A 56 -2.08 3.39 -2.70
CA LEU A 56 -2.43 2.97 -1.34
C LEU A 56 -2.89 4.17 -0.50
N ALA A 57 -2.17 5.29 -0.55
CA ALA A 57 -2.52 6.49 0.19
C ALA A 57 -3.89 7.06 -0.22
N GLU A 58 -4.16 7.10 -1.53
CA GLU A 58 -5.44 7.57 -2.07
C GLU A 58 -6.63 6.69 -1.71
N VAL A 59 -6.42 5.40 -1.45
CA VAL A 59 -7.50 4.47 -1.12
C VAL A 59 -7.70 4.32 0.38
N TRP A 60 -6.63 4.31 1.18
CA TRP A 60 -6.67 3.84 2.57
C TRP A 60 -6.30 4.88 3.62
N LEU A 61 -5.59 5.96 3.28
CA LEU A 61 -5.07 6.90 4.29
C LEU A 61 -5.98 8.11 4.56
N ASP A 62 -7.15 8.22 3.93
CA ASP A 62 -8.10 9.33 4.16
C ASP A 62 -7.41 10.71 4.17
N GLU A 63 -7.67 11.54 5.17
CA GLU A 63 -7.00 12.84 5.35
C GLU A 63 -5.51 12.75 5.71
N TYR A 64 -5.03 11.58 6.16
CA TYR A 64 -3.64 11.34 6.54
C TYR A 64 -2.71 11.18 5.33
N LYS A 65 -3.25 10.98 4.12
CA LYS A 65 -2.46 10.95 2.88
C LYS A 65 -1.63 12.21 2.67
N LYS A 66 -2.06 13.36 3.23
CA LYS A 66 -1.31 14.63 3.21
C LYS A 66 0.11 14.51 3.77
N TYR A 67 0.31 13.68 4.80
CA TYR A 67 1.63 13.48 5.41
C TYR A 67 2.56 12.71 4.49
N TYR A 68 2.03 11.73 3.74
CA TYR A 68 2.80 11.05 2.71
C TYR A 68 3.11 12.00 1.55
N TYR A 69 2.17 12.86 1.14
CA TYR A 69 2.36 13.81 0.04
C TYR A 69 3.47 14.81 0.34
N GLN A 70 3.53 15.33 1.55
CA GLN A 70 4.62 16.21 1.99
C GLN A 70 6.00 15.54 1.83
N ARG A 71 6.14 14.25 2.14
CA ARG A 71 7.41 13.52 1.98
C ARG A 71 7.86 13.33 0.54
N ILE A 72 6.93 13.37 -0.41
CA ILE A 72 7.22 13.23 -1.84
C ILE A 72 7.11 14.58 -2.58
N ASN A 73 7.21 15.69 -1.85
CA ASN A 73 7.11 17.07 -2.37
C ASN A 73 5.82 17.32 -3.16
N ASN A 74 4.70 16.73 -2.71
CA ASN A 74 3.37 16.79 -3.34
C ASN A 74 3.32 16.34 -4.82
N ASN A 75 4.38 15.74 -5.34
CA ASN A 75 4.37 15.19 -6.68
C ASN A 75 3.76 13.78 -6.63
N LEU A 76 2.53 13.64 -7.10
CA LEU A 76 1.82 12.35 -7.08
C LEU A 76 2.20 11.46 -8.28
N GLY A 77 2.67 12.07 -9.38
CA GLY A 77 2.86 11.39 -10.65
C GLY A 77 1.56 10.77 -11.20
N ASN A 78 1.69 9.98 -12.27
CA ASN A 78 0.58 9.18 -12.75
C ASN A 78 0.50 7.86 -11.95
N TYR A 79 -0.55 7.73 -11.14
CA TYR A 79 -0.79 6.54 -10.34
C TYR A 79 -1.90 5.62 -10.89
N GLY A 80 -2.51 5.98 -12.03
CA GLY A 80 -3.56 5.21 -12.71
C GLY A 80 -4.90 5.15 -11.97
N ASP A 81 -5.87 4.44 -12.54
CA ASP A 81 -7.21 4.32 -11.96
C ASP A 81 -7.24 3.47 -10.67
N ILE A 82 -7.99 3.95 -9.68
CA ILE A 82 -8.19 3.35 -8.37
C ILE A 82 -9.67 3.19 -8.01
N THR A 83 -10.59 3.49 -8.94
CA THR A 83 -12.05 3.49 -8.71
C THR A 83 -12.54 2.15 -8.16
N SER A 84 -12.10 1.03 -8.75
CA SER A 84 -12.46 -0.31 -8.28
C SER A 84 -12.06 -0.58 -6.82
N ARG A 85 -10.97 0.02 -6.34
CA ARG A 85 -10.50 -0.14 -4.95
C ARG A 85 -11.31 0.72 -3.97
N LYS A 86 -11.66 1.95 -4.36
CA LYS A 86 -12.54 2.82 -3.56
C LYS A 86 -13.94 2.20 -3.42
N LEU A 87 -14.51 1.71 -4.53
CA LEU A 87 -15.80 0.99 -4.53
C LEU A 87 -15.76 -0.27 -3.65
N LEU A 88 -14.66 -1.02 -3.67
CA LEU A 88 -14.52 -2.18 -2.79
C LEU A 88 -14.54 -1.77 -1.31
N ARG A 89 -13.82 -0.71 -0.95
CA ARG A 89 -13.79 -0.19 0.42
C ARG A 89 -15.18 0.25 0.89
N GLU A 90 -15.93 0.93 0.03
CA GLU A 90 -17.31 1.34 0.29
C GLU A 90 -18.25 0.13 0.43
N LYS A 91 -18.18 -0.82 -0.51
CA LYS A 91 -19.00 -2.05 -0.50
C LYS A 91 -18.80 -2.88 0.76
N LEU A 92 -17.56 -2.96 1.26
CA LEU A 92 -17.21 -3.67 2.48
C LEU A 92 -17.45 -2.85 3.76
N GLN A 93 -17.93 -1.60 3.64
CA GLN A 93 -18.18 -0.69 4.74
C GLN A 93 -16.97 -0.55 5.68
N CYS A 94 -15.77 -0.49 5.10
CA CYS A 94 -14.55 -0.41 5.88
C CYS A 94 -14.48 0.90 6.66
N LYS A 95 -13.88 0.84 7.86
CA LYS A 95 -13.70 1.97 8.76
C LYS A 95 -12.75 3.03 8.19
N SER A 96 -12.75 4.20 8.82
CA SER A 96 -11.75 5.25 8.56
C SER A 96 -10.36 4.81 9.00
N PHE A 97 -9.35 5.51 8.48
CA PHE A 97 -7.97 5.37 8.95
C PHE A 97 -7.75 5.99 10.34
N LYS A 98 -8.60 6.95 10.71
CA LYS A 98 -8.73 7.48 12.07
C LYS A 98 -9.35 6.45 13.00
#